data_AF-B0DLN5-F1
#
_entry.id   AF-B0DLN5-F1
#
_cell.length_a   1.000
_cell.length_b   1.000
_cell.length_c   1.000
_cell.angle_alpha   90.00
_cell.angle_beta   90.00
_cell.angle_gamma   90.00
#
_symmetry.space_group_name_H-M   'P 1'
#
loop_
_entity.id
_entity.type
_entity.pdbx_description
1 polymer ?
#
loop_
_entity_poly.entity_id
_entity_poly.type
_entity_poly.pdbx_seq_one_letter_code
_entity_poly.pdbx_strand_id
1 'polypeptide(L)'
;MTTSEGRQNLGRLIDGRNPGQDASDGRGGTEPNPGPGPRYVYYRLYAQDGPIKSNNAIYSDNPFIGRIIPRSVPPPRTAASLKRHLCKIEGFSAPENCTLFLSLSENVPVDGGSRLSFQADFGPGLSSSDPVALVVSPQESGKWSPASVWTRASNEVGEQVQTRYIYYRVYDENGEVTSKMSFNKDDTSLGRIETLFVPPPHTVASLKSCISKSEGVSAHGLQVFEDDTGEITMKDDDVIALLADAYPGNVEEQPIAMVYKETLKKFKCKFSQWWTSDDSNWLSLSPGEIFHTDGILTKKCYKTIAINSGGKKGFFSLARGVLTPLLFTGVSNGNDKFLLLSNVYTIDTVYDNLVLF
;
A
#
# COMPACT_ATOMS: atom_id res chain seq x y z
N MET A 1 26.18 -79.57 -11.14
CA MET A 1 27.35 -79.67 -10.25
C MET A 1 26.98 -79.09 -8.89
N THR A 2 26.52 -79.98 -8.01
CA THR A 2 26.97 -80.18 -6.61
C THR A 2 27.41 -79.00 -5.74
N THR A 3 26.65 -78.79 -4.64
CA THR A 3 27.05 -78.67 -3.20
C THR A 3 27.93 -77.47 -2.78
N SER A 4 27.90 -76.92 -1.56
CA SER A 4 27.55 -77.42 -0.22
C SER A 4 27.34 -76.27 0.78
N GLU A 5 26.55 -76.52 1.81
CA GLU A 5 26.57 -75.86 3.12
C GLU A 5 27.95 -75.98 3.82
N GLY A 6 28.24 -75.07 4.75
CA GLY A 6 29.35 -75.17 5.71
C GLY A 6 29.03 -74.41 6.99
N ARG A 7 28.86 -75.16 8.08
CA ARG A 7 28.37 -74.76 9.41
C ARG A 7 29.52 -74.96 10.44
N GLN A 8 29.43 -74.26 11.57
CA GLN A 8 30.00 -74.56 12.91
C GLN A 8 31.40 -74.02 13.33
N ASN A 9 31.40 -73.26 14.45
CA ASN A 9 32.02 -73.56 15.77
C ASN A 9 32.11 -72.25 16.56
N LEU A 10 31.32 -71.97 17.62
CA LEU A 10 31.24 -72.55 18.96
C LEU A 10 32.55 -72.57 19.78
N GLY A 11 32.67 -71.60 20.68
CA GLY A 11 33.05 -71.85 22.09
C GLY A 11 34.51 -71.69 22.48
N ARG A 12 34.83 -70.59 23.18
CA ARG A 12 35.71 -70.67 24.36
C ARG A 12 35.38 -69.60 25.40
N LEU A 13 34.73 -70.05 26.47
CA LEU A 13 34.58 -69.45 27.80
C LEU A 13 35.81 -69.84 28.63
N ILE A 14 36.44 -68.94 29.42
CA ILE A 14 36.83 -68.96 30.87
C ILE A 14 37.51 -67.58 31.16
N ASP A 15 36.87 -66.60 31.82
CA ASP A 15 36.77 -66.25 33.27
C ASP A 15 38.01 -65.55 33.88
N GLY A 16 37.80 -64.47 34.67
CA GLY A 16 38.89 -63.78 35.38
C GLY A 16 38.74 -62.32 35.87
N ARG A 17 37.64 -61.94 36.53
CA ARG A 17 37.51 -61.06 37.72
C ARG A 17 38.37 -59.76 37.93
N ASN A 18 37.68 -58.60 37.82
CA ASN A 18 37.69 -57.32 38.63
C ASN A 18 38.90 -56.33 38.64
N PRO A 19 38.72 -55.05 39.09
CA PRO A 19 37.78 -54.01 38.64
C PRO A 19 38.50 -52.66 38.43
N GLY A 20 38.39 -52.05 37.24
CA GLY A 20 38.83 -50.67 37.00
C GLY A 20 37.63 -49.79 36.78
N GLN A 21 37.25 -49.02 37.81
CA GLN A 21 36.32 -47.92 37.67
C GLN A 21 36.93 -46.90 36.71
N ASP A 22 36.42 -46.84 35.49
CA ASP A 22 36.38 -45.62 34.71
C ASP A 22 34.97 -45.54 34.11
N ALA A 23 34.08 -44.94 34.88
CA ALA A 23 32.82 -44.44 34.38
C ALA A 23 33.14 -43.29 33.41
N SER A 24 33.48 -43.65 32.17
CA SER A 24 33.41 -42.72 31.05
C SER A 24 31.94 -42.47 30.82
N ASP A 25 31.49 -41.36 31.38
CA ASP A 25 30.22 -40.74 31.08
C ASP A 25 30.07 -40.69 29.56
N GLY A 26 28.99 -41.32 29.07
CA GLY A 26 28.57 -41.30 27.67
C GLY A 26 28.13 -39.91 27.24
N ARG A 27 29.00 -38.92 27.42
CA ARG A 27 28.88 -37.54 26.97
C ARG A 27 29.55 -37.40 25.61
N GLY A 28 29.31 -38.38 24.74
CA GLY A 28 29.33 -38.18 23.28
C GLY A 28 28.12 -37.32 22.90
N GLY A 29 28.05 -36.11 23.45
CA GLY A 29 27.15 -35.08 22.97
C GLY A 29 27.63 -34.73 21.58
N THR A 30 27.03 -35.34 20.58
CA THR A 30 26.92 -34.70 19.27
C THR A 30 26.41 -33.29 19.58
N GLU A 31 27.22 -32.28 19.27
CA GLU A 31 26.76 -30.90 19.36
C GLU A 31 25.38 -30.87 18.67
N PRO A 32 24.33 -30.35 19.31
CA PRO A 32 23.07 -30.18 18.63
C PRO A 32 23.38 -29.34 17.40
N ASN A 33 23.26 -29.95 16.21
CA ASN A 33 23.24 -29.21 14.95
C ASN A 33 22.43 -27.95 15.23
N PRO A 34 22.96 -26.74 14.96
CA PRO A 34 22.21 -25.52 15.15
C PRO A 34 20.87 -25.75 14.48
N GLY A 35 19.81 -25.87 15.30
CA GLY A 35 18.49 -26.16 14.77
C GLY A 35 18.19 -25.11 13.70
N PRO A 36 17.40 -25.44 12.67
CA PRO A 36 17.01 -24.47 11.67
C PRO A 36 16.56 -23.20 12.40
N GLY A 37 17.18 -22.06 12.05
CA GLY A 37 17.00 -20.80 12.75
C GLY A 37 15.52 -20.43 12.93
N PRO A 38 15.20 -19.47 13.80
CA PRO A 38 13.81 -19.08 14.05
C PRO A 38 13.09 -18.79 12.74
N ARG A 39 12.05 -19.58 12.45
CA ARG A 39 11.21 -19.39 11.26
C ARG A 39 10.35 -18.15 11.47
N TYR A 40 10.30 -17.30 10.46
CA TYR A 40 9.51 -16.08 10.48
C TYR A 40 8.40 -16.15 9.42
N VAL A 41 7.36 -15.35 9.65
CA VAL A 41 6.38 -14.98 8.63
C VAL A 41 6.67 -13.53 8.28
N TYR A 42 7.12 -13.31 7.05
CA TYR A 42 7.30 -11.99 6.47
C TYR A 42 5.96 -11.46 6.00
N TYR A 43 5.72 -10.17 6.22
CA TYR A 43 4.52 -9.50 5.77
C TYR A 43 4.85 -8.11 5.24
N ARG A 44 4.02 -7.64 4.30
CA ARG A 44 4.07 -6.30 3.74
C ARG A 44 2.72 -5.61 3.92
N LEU A 45 2.75 -4.32 4.25
CA LEU A 45 1.56 -3.52 4.46
C LEU A 45 1.26 -2.65 3.25
N TYR A 46 -0.03 -2.54 2.92
CA TYR A 46 -0.53 -1.74 1.82
C TYR A 46 -1.72 -0.90 2.26
N ALA A 47 -1.81 0.30 1.71
CA ALA A 47 -3.04 1.05 1.52
C ALA A 47 -3.54 0.79 0.11
N GLN A 48 -4.72 1.30 -0.22
CA GLN A 48 -5.25 1.27 -1.59
C GLN A 48 -4.32 1.94 -2.62
N ASP A 49 -3.53 2.93 -2.18
CA ASP A 49 -2.71 3.78 -3.03
C ASP A 49 -1.20 3.50 -2.91
N GLY A 50 -0.83 2.38 -2.29
CA GLY A 50 0.55 1.90 -2.25
C GLY A 50 1.00 1.36 -0.89
N PRO A 51 2.30 1.09 -0.72
CA PRO A 51 2.81 0.42 0.48
C PRO A 51 2.83 1.37 1.69
N ILE A 52 2.57 0.81 2.88
CA ILE A 52 2.60 1.53 4.17
C ILE A 52 3.83 1.09 4.96
N LYS A 53 4.51 2.02 5.62
CA LYS A 53 5.65 1.68 6.50
C LYS A 53 5.18 0.83 7.66
N SER A 54 5.87 -0.27 7.93
CA SER A 54 5.61 -1.11 9.11
C SER A 54 6.25 -0.47 10.35
N ASN A 55 5.54 -0.52 11.48
CA ASN A 55 6.09 -0.17 12.80
C ASN A 55 7.11 -1.20 13.31
N ASN A 56 7.16 -2.36 12.65
CA ASN A 56 8.08 -3.46 12.93
C ASN A 56 8.97 -3.74 11.71
N ALA A 57 9.35 -2.67 10.99
CA ALA A 57 10.22 -2.75 9.83
C ALA A 57 11.53 -3.46 10.17
N ILE A 58 11.89 -4.46 9.36
CA ILE A 58 13.10 -5.26 9.57
C ILE A 58 14.31 -4.71 8.83
N TYR A 59 14.08 -4.04 7.71
CA TYR A 59 15.09 -3.51 6.82
C TYR A 59 14.99 -1.99 6.74
N SER A 60 16.14 -1.32 6.74
CA SER A 60 16.21 0.14 6.64
C SER A 60 15.97 0.65 5.21
N ASP A 61 16.38 -0.13 4.22
CA ASP A 61 16.17 0.10 2.79
C ASP A 61 14.74 -0.30 2.33
N ASN A 62 14.10 -1.22 3.04
CA ASN A 62 12.73 -1.66 2.75
C ASN A 62 11.82 -1.57 4.00
N PRO A 63 11.35 -0.36 4.36
CA PRO A 63 10.58 -0.12 5.58
C PRO A 63 9.13 -0.64 5.52
N PHE A 64 8.74 -1.25 4.40
CA PHE A 64 7.37 -1.75 4.16
C PHE A 64 7.21 -3.22 4.58
N ILE A 65 8.31 -3.91 4.88
CA ILE A 65 8.33 -5.31 5.28
C ILE A 65 8.57 -5.42 6.78
N GLY A 66 7.70 -6.18 7.45
CA GLY A 66 7.89 -6.64 8.82
C GLY A 66 8.01 -8.16 8.89
N ARG A 67 8.32 -8.68 10.08
CA ARG A 67 8.29 -10.13 10.33
C ARG A 67 7.72 -10.46 11.70
N ILE A 68 7.00 -11.57 11.80
CA ILE A 68 6.55 -12.15 13.07
C ILE A 68 7.04 -13.57 13.24
N ILE A 69 7.05 -14.07 14.48
CA ILE A 69 7.26 -15.49 14.75
C ILE A 69 5.90 -16.19 14.65
N PRO A 70 5.77 -17.33 13.92
CA PRO A 70 4.50 -18.05 13.78
C PRO A 70 3.78 -18.36 15.09
N ARG A 71 4.53 -18.62 16.17
CA ARG A 71 3.97 -18.90 17.51
C ARG A 71 3.22 -17.72 18.12
N SER A 72 3.44 -16.50 17.62
CA SER A 72 2.73 -15.29 18.05
C SER A 72 1.29 -15.24 17.53
N VAL A 73 0.97 -16.03 16.49
CA VAL A 73 -0.39 -16.17 15.97
C VAL A 73 -1.18 -17.13 16.87
N PRO A 74 -2.30 -16.69 17.47
CA PRO A 74 -3.05 -17.53 18.40
C PRO A 74 -3.75 -18.69 17.66
N PRO A 75 -3.88 -19.88 18.28
CA PRO A 75 -4.80 -20.91 17.81
C PRO A 75 -6.22 -20.35 17.64
N PRO A 76 -7.00 -20.75 16.61
CA PRO A 76 -6.78 -21.87 15.70
C PRO A 76 -5.86 -21.61 14.49
N ARG A 77 -5.02 -20.56 14.50
CA ARG A 77 -4.06 -20.25 13.42
C ARG A 77 -4.72 -20.16 12.04
N THR A 78 -5.81 -19.40 11.96
CA THR A 78 -6.49 -19.07 10.70
C THR A 78 -6.02 -17.72 10.14
N ALA A 79 -6.41 -17.42 8.89
CA ALA A 79 -6.19 -16.12 8.28
C ALA A 79 -6.74 -14.97 9.15
N ALA A 80 -7.91 -15.12 9.77
CA ALA A 80 -8.45 -14.14 10.70
C ALA A 80 -7.57 -13.92 11.94
N SER A 81 -6.97 -14.99 12.48
CA SER A 81 -6.06 -14.89 13.63
C SER A 81 -4.75 -14.21 13.28
N LEU A 82 -4.19 -14.47 12.10
CA LEU A 82 -3.00 -13.80 11.58
C LEU A 82 -3.30 -12.31 11.33
N LYS A 83 -4.39 -12.02 10.60
CA LYS A 83 -4.86 -10.66 10.32
C LYS A 83 -5.00 -9.85 11.61
N ARG A 84 -5.72 -10.37 12.61
CA ARG A 84 -5.89 -9.70 13.92
C ARG A 84 -4.55 -9.46 14.63
N HIS A 85 -3.62 -10.41 14.54
CA HIS A 85 -2.31 -10.25 15.14
C HIS A 85 -1.50 -9.14 14.46
N LEU A 86 -1.44 -9.15 13.12
CA LEU A 86 -0.77 -8.11 12.33
C LEU A 86 -1.37 -6.72 12.60
N CYS A 87 -2.70 -6.60 12.58
CA CYS A 87 -3.37 -5.34 12.92
C CYS A 87 -2.98 -4.83 14.31
N LYS A 88 -2.94 -5.72 15.32
CA LYS A 88 -2.57 -5.34 16.69
C LYS A 88 -1.14 -4.80 16.77
N ILE A 89 -0.17 -5.47 16.16
CA ILE A 89 1.25 -5.06 16.26
C ILE A 89 1.56 -3.83 15.38
N GLU A 90 0.74 -3.58 14.36
CA GLU A 90 0.85 -2.39 13.51
C GLU A 90 -0.02 -1.21 13.99
N GLY A 91 -0.86 -1.42 15.00
CA GLY A 91 -1.72 -0.38 15.58
C GLY A 91 -3.01 -0.10 14.82
N PHE A 92 -3.46 -1.02 13.96
CA PHE A 92 -4.76 -0.93 13.28
C PHE A 92 -5.89 -1.40 14.21
N SER A 93 -6.97 -0.62 14.31
CA SER A 93 -8.03 -0.86 15.30
C SER A 93 -9.15 -1.78 14.84
N ALA A 94 -9.42 -1.90 13.53
CA ALA A 94 -10.48 -2.75 13.01
C ALA A 94 -9.95 -3.74 11.96
N PRO A 95 -9.58 -4.98 12.36
CA PRO A 95 -9.05 -5.98 11.44
C PRO A 95 -10.04 -6.40 10.34
N GLU A 96 -11.33 -6.14 10.50
CA GLU A 96 -12.37 -6.30 9.48
C GLU A 96 -12.14 -5.42 8.25
N ASN A 97 -11.44 -4.31 8.42
CA ASN A 97 -11.11 -3.35 7.37
C ASN A 97 -9.85 -3.73 6.59
N CYS A 98 -9.24 -4.87 6.91
CA CYS A 98 -8.05 -5.37 6.25
C CYS A 98 -8.35 -6.61 5.41
N THR A 99 -7.71 -6.67 4.25
CA THR A 99 -7.74 -7.79 3.33
C THR A 99 -6.37 -8.47 3.36
N LEU A 100 -6.35 -9.80 3.38
CA LEU A 100 -5.12 -10.59 3.50
C LEU A 100 -4.92 -11.41 2.23
N PHE A 101 -3.71 -11.42 1.70
CA PHE A 101 -3.26 -12.29 0.61
C PHE A 101 -2.03 -13.05 1.11
N LEU A 102 -1.96 -14.36 0.87
CA LEU A 102 -0.91 -15.20 1.44
C LEU A 102 0.42 -15.10 0.69
N SER A 103 0.38 -14.61 -0.55
CA SER A 103 1.51 -14.31 -1.43
C SER A 103 1.23 -13.01 -2.19
N LEU A 104 2.28 -12.31 -2.63
CA LEU A 104 2.14 -11.16 -3.52
C LEU A 104 1.61 -11.54 -4.90
N SER A 105 1.74 -12.81 -5.30
CA SER A 105 1.26 -13.33 -6.59
C SER A 105 -0.23 -13.70 -6.59
N GLU A 106 -0.86 -13.76 -5.42
CA GLU A 106 -2.28 -14.10 -5.29
C GLU A 106 -3.17 -12.91 -5.64
N ASN A 107 -4.19 -13.17 -6.46
CA ASN A 107 -5.18 -12.16 -6.85
C ASN A 107 -6.51 -12.34 -6.10
N VAL A 108 -6.58 -13.32 -5.21
CA VAL A 108 -7.79 -13.64 -4.43
C VAL A 108 -7.45 -13.54 -2.94
N PRO A 109 -8.21 -12.77 -2.16
CA PRO A 109 -7.95 -12.67 -0.73
C PRO A 109 -8.28 -13.98 -0.03
N VAL A 110 -7.51 -14.32 1.00
CA VAL A 110 -7.75 -15.53 1.78
C VAL A 110 -8.95 -15.35 2.71
N ASP A 111 -9.86 -16.35 2.71
CA ASP A 111 -10.99 -16.38 3.62
C ASP A 111 -10.54 -16.45 5.08
N GLY A 112 -11.22 -15.72 5.97
CA GLY A 112 -10.84 -15.60 7.38
C GLY A 112 -10.87 -16.92 8.16
N GLY A 113 -11.70 -17.87 7.75
CA GLY A 113 -11.81 -19.21 8.32
C GLY A 113 -10.71 -20.17 7.86
N SER A 114 -9.98 -19.84 6.79
CA SER A 114 -8.92 -20.67 6.23
C SER A 114 -7.83 -20.94 7.27
N ARG A 115 -7.54 -22.23 7.51
CA ARG A 115 -6.44 -22.65 8.38
C ARG A 115 -5.11 -22.41 7.69
N LEU A 116 -4.17 -21.79 8.39
CA LEU A 116 -2.82 -21.54 7.91
C LEU A 116 -1.89 -22.59 8.47
N SER A 117 -1.18 -23.29 7.59
CA SER A 117 -0.03 -24.10 7.99
C SER A 117 1.16 -23.18 8.16
N PHE A 118 1.69 -23.10 9.38
CA PHE A 118 3.00 -22.52 9.65
C PHE A 118 4.04 -23.63 9.94
N GLN A 119 3.75 -24.86 9.50
CA GLN A 119 4.56 -26.04 9.76
C GLN A 119 5.45 -26.34 8.54
N ALA A 120 6.67 -26.84 8.79
CA ALA A 120 7.64 -27.21 7.75
C ALA A 120 8.08 -26.02 6.86
N ASP A 121 8.45 -26.32 5.62
CA ASP A 121 8.99 -25.40 4.61
C ASP A 121 7.88 -24.90 3.66
N PHE A 122 6.63 -25.04 4.10
CA PHE A 122 5.43 -24.68 3.36
C PHE A 122 4.54 -23.84 4.25
N GLY A 123 4.37 -22.59 3.89
CA GLY A 123 3.60 -21.63 4.66
C GLY A 123 3.58 -20.27 3.99
N PRO A 124 2.66 -19.40 4.40
CA PRO A 124 2.58 -18.05 3.85
C PRO A 124 3.74 -17.19 4.36
N GLY A 125 4.27 -16.32 3.49
CA GLY A 125 5.33 -15.37 3.84
C GLY A 125 6.62 -16.00 4.35
N LEU A 126 7.09 -17.09 3.74
CA LEU A 126 8.37 -17.72 4.12
C LEU A 126 9.59 -16.88 3.75
N SER A 127 9.44 -15.96 2.80
CA SER A 127 10.51 -15.11 2.29
C SER A 127 10.11 -13.63 2.36
N SER A 128 11.10 -12.76 2.52
CA SER A 128 10.91 -11.31 2.34
C SER A 128 10.62 -10.91 0.89
N SER A 129 10.98 -11.76 -0.09
CA SER A 129 10.69 -11.54 -1.51
C SER A 129 9.25 -11.90 -1.91
N ASP A 130 8.61 -12.82 -1.17
CA ASP A 130 7.19 -13.15 -1.30
C ASP A 130 6.49 -13.15 0.07
N PRO A 131 6.32 -11.96 0.68
CA PRO A 131 5.67 -11.82 1.97
C PRO A 131 4.15 -11.96 1.87
N VAL A 132 3.51 -12.21 3.01
CA VAL A 132 2.05 -12.04 3.16
C VAL A 132 1.68 -10.57 2.96
N ALA A 133 0.68 -10.27 2.14
CA ALA A 133 0.21 -8.89 1.97
C ALA A 133 -1.01 -8.61 2.84
N LEU A 134 -0.94 -7.54 3.63
CA LEU A 134 -2.08 -6.98 4.36
C LEU A 134 -2.46 -5.64 3.74
N VAL A 135 -3.61 -5.61 3.05
CA VAL A 135 -4.16 -4.41 2.43
C VAL A 135 -5.18 -3.77 3.36
N VAL A 136 -4.91 -2.56 3.81
CA VAL A 136 -5.73 -1.76 4.73
C VAL A 136 -6.67 -0.87 3.92
N SER A 137 -7.96 -0.90 4.24
CA SER A 137 -8.94 -0.05 3.56
C SER A 137 -8.83 1.43 3.97
N PRO A 138 -9.33 2.36 3.13
CA PRO A 138 -9.14 3.80 3.31
C PRO A 138 -9.70 4.39 4.61
N GLN A 139 -10.68 3.71 5.25
CA GLN A 139 -11.32 4.22 6.46
C GLN A 139 -10.34 4.28 7.65
N GLU A 140 -9.29 3.47 7.63
CA GLU A 140 -8.29 3.38 8.70
C GLU A 140 -6.99 4.10 8.39
N SER A 141 -6.62 4.22 7.12
CA SER A 141 -5.35 4.84 6.71
C SER A 141 -5.25 6.31 7.13
N GLY A 142 -6.38 7.04 7.14
CA GLY A 142 -6.43 8.45 7.55
C GLY A 142 -6.29 8.68 9.05
N LYS A 143 -6.53 7.68 9.91
CA LYS A 143 -6.42 7.81 11.38
C LYS A 143 -5.07 7.33 11.91
N TRP A 144 -4.21 6.84 11.02
CA TRP A 144 -2.93 6.30 11.38
C TRP A 144 -1.95 7.41 11.77
N SER A 145 -1.60 7.44 13.05
CA SER A 145 -0.41 8.14 13.52
C SER A 145 0.67 7.07 13.72
N PRO A 146 1.83 7.17 13.06
CA PRO A 146 2.93 6.26 13.36
C PRO A 146 3.25 6.42 14.84
N ALA A 147 3.00 5.37 15.62
CA ALA A 147 3.41 5.35 17.01
C ALA A 147 4.93 5.53 17.02
N SER A 148 5.43 6.45 17.85
CA SER A 148 6.88 6.62 18.06
C SER A 148 7.42 5.46 18.89
N VAL A 149 7.23 4.23 18.45
CA VAL A 149 7.94 3.08 18.99
C VAL A 149 9.22 2.98 18.18
N TRP A 150 10.31 3.44 18.79
CA TRP A 150 11.66 3.27 18.25
C TRP A 150 12.01 1.78 18.28
N THR A 151 11.52 1.03 17.30
CA THR A 151 12.03 -0.31 17.02
C THR A 151 13.33 -0.11 16.26
N ARG A 152 14.45 -0.53 16.86
CA ARG A 152 15.77 -0.50 16.23
C ARG A 152 15.70 -1.41 15.00
N ALA A 153 15.55 -0.84 13.80
CA ALA A 153 15.67 -1.58 12.55
C ALA A 153 16.98 -2.37 12.60
N SER A 154 16.93 -3.66 12.28
CA SER A 154 18.12 -4.50 12.28
C SER A 154 19.04 -4.02 11.14
N ASN A 155 20.36 -4.02 11.34
CA ASN A 155 21.33 -3.81 10.25
C ASN A 155 21.44 -5.04 9.33
N GLU A 156 20.39 -5.88 9.31
CA GLU A 156 20.29 -7.00 8.38
C GLU A 156 20.18 -6.40 6.97
N VAL A 157 21.18 -6.70 6.13
CA VAL A 157 21.10 -6.40 4.70
C VAL A 157 20.03 -7.32 4.13
N GLY A 158 18.92 -6.73 3.69
CA GLY A 158 17.87 -7.48 3.01
C GLY A 158 18.42 -8.16 1.76
N GLU A 159 17.86 -9.30 1.41
CA GLU A 159 18.09 -9.90 0.09
C GLU A 159 17.68 -8.85 -0.95
N GLN A 160 18.62 -8.43 -1.80
CA GLN A 160 18.37 -7.41 -2.83
C GLN A 160 17.41 -8.00 -3.86
N VAL A 161 16.11 -7.80 -3.64
CA VAL A 161 15.08 -8.11 -4.63
C VAL A 161 15.36 -7.23 -5.84
N GLN A 162 15.51 -7.83 -7.01
CA GLN A 162 15.67 -7.10 -8.26
C GLN A 162 14.49 -6.14 -8.42
N THR A 163 14.76 -4.84 -8.36
CA THR A 163 13.72 -3.82 -8.49
C THR A 163 13.14 -3.89 -9.91
N ARG A 164 11.86 -4.20 -10.01
CA ARG A 164 11.10 -4.21 -11.27
C ARG A 164 10.21 -2.98 -11.34
N TYR A 165 10.15 -2.34 -12.49
CA TYR A 165 9.41 -1.10 -12.70
C TYR A 165 8.29 -1.28 -13.71
N ILE A 166 7.22 -0.50 -13.53
CA ILE A 166 6.19 -0.25 -14.52
C ILE A 166 6.46 1.13 -15.09
N TYR A 167 6.70 1.19 -16.38
CA TYR A 167 6.87 2.41 -17.16
C TYR A 167 5.52 2.87 -17.69
N TYR A 168 5.27 4.18 -17.59
CA TYR A 168 4.02 4.78 -18.04
C TYR A 168 4.26 6.17 -18.60
N ARG A 169 3.40 6.59 -19.52
CA ARG A 169 3.33 7.97 -20.03
C ARG A 169 2.03 8.61 -19.58
N VAL A 170 2.11 9.89 -19.24
CA VAL A 170 0.95 10.67 -18.81
C VAL A 170 0.51 11.63 -19.92
N TYR A 171 -0.79 11.65 -20.19
CA TYR A 171 -1.43 12.50 -21.19
C TYR A 171 -2.59 13.27 -20.55
N ASP A 172 -2.78 14.50 -21.01
CA ASP A 172 -3.99 15.29 -20.80
C ASP A 172 -4.79 15.43 -22.10
N GLU A 173 -5.79 16.32 -22.12
CA GLU A 173 -6.60 16.61 -23.31
C GLU A 173 -5.82 17.30 -24.46
N ASN A 174 -4.65 17.85 -24.16
CA ASN A 174 -3.79 18.59 -25.09
C ASN A 174 -2.60 17.76 -25.58
N GLY A 175 -2.32 16.61 -24.98
CA GLY A 175 -1.26 15.69 -25.39
C GLY A 175 -0.43 15.20 -24.21
N GLU A 176 0.86 14.93 -24.45
CA GLU A 176 1.78 14.48 -23.40
C GLU A 176 2.04 15.55 -22.35
N VAL A 177 2.09 15.13 -21.09
CA VAL A 177 2.43 16.01 -19.96
C VAL A 177 3.61 15.45 -19.17
N THR A 178 4.34 16.35 -18.52
CA THR A 178 5.48 15.99 -17.67
C THR A 178 5.02 15.17 -16.47
N SER A 179 5.57 13.96 -16.32
CA SER A 179 5.36 13.10 -15.16
C SER A 179 6.15 13.64 -13.96
N LYS A 180 5.53 13.67 -12.78
CA LYS A 180 6.22 13.96 -11.51
C LYS A 180 7.17 12.85 -11.08
N MET A 181 6.98 11.66 -11.65
CA MET A 181 7.83 10.49 -11.46
C MET A 181 8.79 10.28 -12.64
N SER A 182 9.05 11.31 -13.44
CA SER A 182 10.02 11.26 -14.53
C SER A 182 11.40 10.87 -14.01
N PHE A 183 12.05 9.93 -14.67
CA PHE A 183 13.42 9.51 -14.35
C PHE A 183 14.41 9.83 -15.49
N ASN A 184 13.90 10.04 -16.69
CA ASN A 184 14.67 10.44 -17.85
C ASN A 184 14.56 11.96 -18.06
N LYS A 185 15.69 12.63 -18.28
CA LYS A 185 15.72 14.09 -18.51
C LYS A 185 15.36 14.46 -19.95
N ASP A 186 15.63 13.55 -20.88
CA ASP A 186 15.36 13.76 -22.30
C ASP A 186 13.90 13.45 -22.62
N ASP A 187 13.23 12.69 -21.75
CA ASP A 187 11.84 12.26 -21.88
C ASP A 187 11.08 12.48 -20.56
N THR A 188 10.58 13.70 -20.38
CA THR A 188 9.96 14.13 -19.12
C THR A 188 8.52 13.62 -18.94
N SER A 189 7.87 13.11 -20.00
CA SER A 189 6.52 12.54 -19.91
C SER A 189 6.53 11.07 -19.47
N LEU A 190 7.69 10.40 -19.57
CA LEU A 190 7.89 9.01 -19.16
C LEU A 190 8.15 8.90 -17.65
N GLY A 191 7.15 8.41 -16.92
CA GLY A 191 7.21 8.07 -15.50
C GLY A 191 7.53 6.60 -15.26
N ARG A 192 7.92 6.27 -14.03
CA ARG A 192 8.00 4.88 -13.56
C ARG A 192 7.61 4.72 -12.10
N ILE A 193 7.06 3.57 -11.76
CA ILE A 193 6.84 3.15 -10.37
C ILE A 193 7.31 1.71 -10.17
N GLU A 194 7.70 1.35 -8.95
CA GLU A 194 8.07 -0.03 -8.63
C GLU A 194 6.84 -0.94 -8.63
N THR A 195 6.96 -2.14 -9.20
CA THR A 195 5.89 -3.16 -9.22
C THR A 195 5.37 -3.48 -7.82
N LEU A 196 6.27 -3.61 -6.84
CA LEU A 196 5.92 -3.91 -5.45
C LEU A 196 5.15 -2.77 -4.75
N PHE A 197 5.06 -1.58 -5.35
CA PHE A 197 4.25 -0.49 -4.81
C PHE A 197 2.77 -0.67 -5.16
N VAL A 198 2.46 -1.45 -6.20
CA VAL A 198 1.07 -1.78 -6.54
C VAL A 198 0.56 -2.84 -5.54
N PRO A 199 -0.55 -2.59 -4.84
CA PRO A 199 -1.10 -3.57 -3.91
C PRO A 199 -1.77 -4.74 -4.65
N PRO A 200 -1.65 -5.98 -4.13
CA PRO A 200 -2.52 -7.08 -4.53
C PRO A 200 -4.00 -6.66 -4.45
N PRO A 201 -4.85 -7.05 -5.42
CA PRO A 201 -4.62 -8.10 -6.42
C PRO A 201 -3.99 -7.60 -7.75
N HIS A 202 -3.18 -6.52 -7.72
CA HIS A 202 -2.47 -5.99 -8.89
C HIS A 202 -3.39 -5.65 -10.06
N THR A 203 -4.56 -5.10 -9.77
CA THR A 203 -5.50 -4.67 -10.80
C THR A 203 -5.11 -3.32 -11.39
N VAL A 204 -5.70 -3.00 -12.54
CA VAL A 204 -5.64 -1.64 -13.11
C VAL A 204 -6.13 -0.60 -12.11
N ALA A 205 -7.17 -0.89 -11.31
CA ALA A 205 -7.62 0.02 -10.25
C ALA A 205 -6.53 0.29 -9.19
N SER A 206 -5.82 -0.76 -8.74
CA SER A 206 -4.68 -0.63 -7.82
C SER A 206 -3.56 0.22 -8.45
N LEU A 207 -3.21 -0.05 -9.71
CA LEU A 207 -2.21 0.69 -10.45
C LEU A 207 -2.59 2.17 -10.61
N LYS A 208 -3.83 2.46 -11.04
CA LYS A 208 -4.39 3.81 -11.15
C LYS A 208 -4.29 4.54 -9.83
N SER A 209 -4.64 3.90 -8.71
CA SER A 209 -4.58 4.53 -7.39
C SER A 209 -3.14 4.90 -7.01
N CYS A 210 -2.16 4.03 -7.27
CA CYS A 210 -0.75 4.30 -7.01
C CYS A 210 -0.22 5.45 -7.85
N ILE A 211 -0.46 5.43 -9.17
CA ILE A 211 0.04 6.47 -10.06
C ILE A 211 -0.68 7.79 -9.83
N SER A 212 -1.99 7.77 -9.58
CA SER A 212 -2.74 8.97 -9.21
C SER A 212 -2.17 9.66 -7.97
N LYS A 213 -1.76 8.87 -6.96
CA LYS A 213 -1.10 9.39 -5.76
C LYS A 213 0.27 9.99 -6.06
N SER A 214 1.11 9.29 -6.84
CA SER A 214 2.46 9.76 -7.16
C SER A 214 2.45 11.00 -8.06
N GLU A 215 1.51 11.04 -9.00
CA GLU A 215 1.30 12.17 -9.90
C GLU A 215 0.45 13.29 -9.27
N GLY A 216 -0.20 13.04 -8.12
CA GLY A 216 -1.09 13.99 -7.48
C GLY A 216 -2.29 14.38 -8.35
N VAL A 217 -2.82 13.43 -9.13
CA VAL A 217 -4.01 13.58 -9.98
C VAL A 217 -5.18 12.77 -9.41
N SER A 218 -6.41 13.07 -9.86
CA SER A 218 -7.59 12.31 -9.42
C SER A 218 -7.74 11.03 -10.23
N ALA A 219 -7.94 9.90 -9.54
CA ALA A 219 -8.17 8.61 -10.19
C ALA A 219 -9.49 8.56 -11.00
N HIS A 220 -10.50 9.37 -10.65
CA HIS A 220 -11.85 9.29 -11.22
C HIS A 220 -11.96 9.69 -12.71
N GLY A 221 -10.92 10.32 -13.26
CA GLY A 221 -10.85 10.70 -14.68
C GLY A 221 -9.75 9.97 -15.46
N LEU A 222 -9.12 8.97 -14.86
CA LEU A 222 -7.94 8.30 -15.41
C LEU A 222 -8.33 7.10 -16.27
N GLN A 223 -8.09 7.20 -17.57
CA GLN A 223 -8.17 6.08 -18.51
C GLN A 223 -6.77 5.49 -18.70
N VAL A 224 -6.68 4.17 -18.71
CA VAL A 224 -5.41 3.44 -18.85
C VAL A 224 -5.49 2.57 -20.09
N PHE A 225 -4.44 2.62 -20.89
CA PHE A 225 -4.26 1.81 -22.09
C PHE A 225 -3.02 0.94 -21.92
N GLU A 226 -3.01 -0.22 -22.56
CA GLU A 226 -1.91 -1.19 -22.45
C GLU A 226 -0.57 -0.60 -22.88
N ASP A 227 -0.60 0.28 -23.89
CA ASP A 227 0.54 0.98 -24.46
C ASP A 227 0.16 2.39 -24.97
N ASP A 228 1.11 3.09 -25.59
CA ASP A 228 0.95 4.43 -26.17
C ASP A 228 0.24 4.45 -27.53
N THR A 229 -0.12 3.30 -28.11
CA THR A 229 -0.94 3.23 -29.32
C THR A 229 -2.40 3.59 -29.03
N GLY A 230 -2.85 3.37 -27.79
CA GLY A 230 -4.21 3.63 -27.36
C GLY A 230 -5.25 2.66 -27.93
N GLU A 231 -4.84 1.55 -28.57
CA GLU A 231 -5.76 0.58 -29.17
C GLU A 231 -6.52 -0.25 -28.11
N ILE A 232 -5.84 -0.61 -27.02
CA ILE A 232 -6.37 -1.49 -25.98
C ILE A 232 -6.59 -0.70 -24.69
N THR A 233 -7.84 -0.41 -24.36
CA THR A 233 -8.22 0.17 -23.05
C THR A 233 -8.33 -0.93 -22.00
N MET A 234 -7.67 -0.74 -20.86
CA MET A 234 -7.73 -1.66 -19.72
C MET A 234 -8.84 -1.25 -18.74
N LYS A 235 -9.60 -2.22 -18.24
CA LYS A 235 -10.68 -2.03 -17.26
C LYS A 235 -10.12 -2.09 -15.85
N ASP A 236 -10.79 -1.44 -14.92
CA ASP A 236 -10.38 -1.36 -13.51
C ASP A 236 -10.19 -2.72 -12.84
N ASP A 237 -10.99 -3.71 -13.21
CA ASP A 237 -10.93 -5.07 -12.66
C ASP A 237 -9.91 -5.99 -13.36
N ASP A 238 -9.28 -5.53 -14.45
CA ASP A 238 -8.28 -6.33 -15.16
C ASP A 238 -7.05 -6.51 -14.28
N VAL A 239 -6.64 -7.77 -14.09
CA VAL A 239 -5.47 -8.15 -13.31
C VAL A 239 -4.21 -8.03 -14.15
N ILE A 240 -3.21 -7.34 -13.62
CA ILE A 240 -1.90 -7.16 -14.25
C ILE A 240 -0.92 -8.14 -13.62
N ALA A 241 -0.29 -9.00 -14.43
CA ALA A 241 0.66 -9.99 -13.98
C ALA A 241 2.05 -9.38 -13.64
N LEU A 242 2.09 -8.40 -12.73
CA LEU A 242 3.29 -7.60 -12.40
C LEU A 242 4.50 -8.42 -11.90
N LEU A 243 4.27 -9.66 -11.47
CA LEU A 243 5.31 -10.58 -11.01
C LEU A 243 5.76 -11.58 -12.08
N ALA A 244 5.10 -11.62 -13.25
CA ALA A 244 5.56 -12.39 -14.40
C ALA A 244 6.77 -11.73 -15.08
N ASP A 245 7.39 -12.45 -16.01
CA ASP A 245 8.53 -11.94 -16.79
C ASP A 245 8.12 -10.90 -17.84
N ALA A 246 6.86 -10.95 -18.28
CA ALA A 246 6.27 -10.00 -19.21
C ALA A 246 4.95 -9.47 -18.66
N TYR A 247 4.79 -8.15 -18.70
CA TYR A 247 3.58 -7.42 -18.30
C TYR A 247 3.56 -6.05 -19.01
N PRO A 248 2.38 -5.41 -19.15
CA PRO A 248 2.28 -4.08 -19.75
C PRO A 248 3.18 -3.06 -19.04
N GLY A 249 3.95 -2.28 -19.81
CA GLY A 249 4.88 -1.30 -19.26
C GLY A 249 6.13 -1.90 -18.60
N ASN A 250 6.53 -3.13 -18.91
CA ASN A 250 7.77 -3.72 -18.37
C ASN A 250 9.06 -3.18 -19.02
N VAL A 251 8.95 -2.45 -20.13
CA VAL A 251 10.06 -1.81 -20.87
C VAL A 251 9.74 -0.34 -21.18
N GLU A 252 10.78 0.48 -21.34
CA GLU A 252 10.66 1.94 -21.52
C GLU A 252 10.03 2.31 -22.86
N GLU A 253 10.25 1.49 -23.89
CA GLU A 253 9.78 1.69 -25.25
C GLU A 253 8.31 1.30 -25.46
N GLN A 254 7.71 0.59 -24.49
CA GLN A 254 6.30 0.18 -24.52
C GLN A 254 5.63 0.53 -23.19
N PRO A 255 5.56 1.82 -22.83
CA PRO A 255 5.01 2.25 -21.57
C PRO A 255 3.48 2.18 -21.60
N ILE A 256 2.87 1.93 -20.44
CA ILE A 256 1.41 2.08 -20.27
C ILE A 256 1.02 3.53 -20.52
N ALA A 257 0.00 3.79 -21.34
CA ALA A 257 -0.52 5.16 -21.49
C ALA A 257 -1.61 5.47 -20.46
N MET A 258 -1.45 6.61 -19.79
CA MET A 258 -2.38 7.12 -18.79
C MET A 258 -2.92 8.46 -19.23
N VAL A 259 -4.20 8.48 -19.60
CA VAL A 259 -4.88 9.70 -20.06
C VAL A 259 -5.80 10.16 -18.94
N TYR A 260 -5.51 11.32 -18.34
CA TYR A 260 -6.46 11.94 -17.41
C TYR A 260 -7.30 12.98 -18.13
N LYS A 261 -8.59 12.98 -17.81
CA LYS A 261 -9.50 14.07 -18.17
C LYS A 261 -9.60 14.99 -16.98
N GLU A 262 -9.21 16.25 -17.13
CA GLU A 262 -9.43 17.25 -16.09
C GLU A 262 -10.94 17.43 -15.87
N THR A 263 -11.46 16.80 -14.83
CA THR A 263 -12.80 17.10 -14.34
C THR A 263 -12.69 18.33 -13.46
N LEU A 264 -12.67 19.52 -14.07
CA LEU A 264 -12.78 20.76 -13.31
C LEU A 264 -14.10 20.74 -12.54
N LYS A 265 -14.02 20.77 -11.21
CA LYS A 265 -15.19 20.88 -10.34
C LYS A 265 -15.90 22.19 -10.64
N LYS A 266 -17.21 22.10 -10.88
CA LYS A 266 -18.04 23.27 -11.18
C LYS A 266 -18.69 23.73 -9.88
N PHE A 267 -18.57 25.01 -9.57
CA PHE A 267 -19.37 25.61 -8.52
C PHE A 267 -20.06 26.84 -9.06
N LYS A 268 -21.33 27.00 -8.67
CA LYS A 268 -22.13 28.17 -9.03
C LYS A 268 -22.05 29.18 -7.88
N CYS A 269 -21.57 30.38 -8.17
CA CYS A 269 -21.56 31.46 -7.19
C CYS A 269 -23.00 31.83 -6.83
N LYS A 270 -23.36 31.74 -5.55
CA LYS A 270 -24.67 32.19 -5.03
C LYS A 270 -24.59 33.55 -4.34
N PHE A 271 -23.41 34.14 -4.26
CA PHE A 271 -23.20 35.39 -3.53
C PHE A 271 -23.95 36.53 -4.24
N SER A 272 -24.87 37.18 -3.54
CA SER A 272 -25.74 38.22 -4.10
C SER A 272 -25.10 39.62 -4.11
N GLN A 273 -24.00 39.81 -3.39
CA GLN A 273 -23.27 41.07 -3.34
C GLN A 273 -22.03 41.04 -4.26
N TRP A 274 -21.74 42.14 -4.94
CA TRP A 274 -20.52 42.22 -5.73
C TRP A 274 -19.31 42.35 -4.82
N TRP A 275 -18.42 41.36 -4.85
CA TRP A 275 -17.11 41.43 -4.23
C TRP A 275 -16.08 41.77 -5.31
N THR A 276 -15.56 42.99 -5.25
CA THR A 276 -14.42 43.43 -6.04
C THR A 276 -13.23 43.55 -5.12
N SER A 277 -12.16 42.81 -5.41
CA SER A 277 -10.86 43.01 -4.79
C SER A 277 -10.05 43.95 -5.67
N ASP A 278 -9.30 44.87 -5.07
CA ASP A 278 -8.38 45.76 -5.79
C ASP A 278 -7.15 45.00 -6.34
N ASP A 279 -6.93 43.76 -5.88
CA ASP A 279 -5.88 42.89 -6.39
C ASP A 279 -6.33 42.25 -7.71
N SER A 280 -5.62 42.61 -8.79
CA SER A 280 -5.89 42.18 -10.16
C SER A 280 -5.82 40.66 -10.37
N ASN A 281 -5.23 39.92 -9.44
CA ASN A 281 -5.19 38.46 -9.47
C ASN A 281 -6.48 37.79 -8.97
N TRP A 282 -7.46 38.55 -8.47
CA TRP A 282 -8.74 38.02 -8.03
C TRP A 282 -9.75 37.97 -9.15
N LEU A 283 -10.57 36.91 -9.14
CA LEU A 283 -11.74 36.86 -9.98
C LEU A 283 -12.89 37.62 -9.33
N SER A 284 -13.51 38.51 -10.11
CA SER A 284 -14.81 39.08 -9.77
C SER A 284 -15.84 37.96 -9.66
N LEU A 285 -16.57 37.91 -8.55
CA LEU A 285 -17.63 36.92 -8.35
C LEU A 285 -18.98 37.54 -8.74
N SER A 286 -19.62 37.00 -9.78
CA SER A 286 -20.96 37.41 -10.17
C SER A 286 -22.01 36.39 -9.68
N PRO A 287 -23.16 36.82 -9.13
CA PRO A 287 -24.23 35.90 -8.77
C PRO A 287 -24.66 35.06 -9.98
N GLY A 288 -24.73 33.74 -9.79
CA GLY A 288 -25.11 32.79 -10.83
C GLY A 288 -23.99 32.36 -11.77
N GLU A 289 -22.80 32.97 -11.70
CA GLU A 289 -21.65 32.60 -12.52
C GLU A 289 -21.10 31.22 -12.11
N ILE A 290 -20.72 30.43 -13.11
CA ILE A 290 -20.13 29.10 -12.92
C ILE A 290 -18.61 29.26 -12.98
N PHE A 291 -17.96 28.74 -11.94
CA PHE A 291 -16.52 28.68 -11.83
C PHE A 291 -16.07 27.24 -11.87
N HIS A 292 -14.93 27.04 -12.50
CA HIS A 292 -14.26 25.76 -12.65
C HIS A 292 -13.00 25.77 -11.78
N THR A 293 -12.81 24.73 -10.97
CA THR A 293 -11.63 24.60 -10.11
C THR A 293 -11.10 23.17 -10.11
N ASP A 294 -9.80 23.02 -9.92
CA ASP A 294 -9.14 21.74 -9.64
C ASP A 294 -9.53 21.16 -8.26
N GLY A 295 -10.16 21.97 -7.40
CA GLY A 295 -10.55 21.58 -6.04
C GLY A 295 -9.37 21.49 -5.07
N ILE A 296 -8.18 21.98 -5.44
CA ILE A 296 -7.00 21.97 -4.58
C ILE A 296 -7.01 23.20 -3.68
N LEU A 297 -7.02 22.97 -2.37
CA LEU A 297 -6.90 24.04 -1.35
C LEU A 297 -5.43 24.30 -1.05
N THR A 298 -4.97 25.53 -1.25
CA THR A 298 -3.61 25.92 -0.87
C THR A 298 -3.54 26.35 0.60
N LYS A 299 -2.48 25.97 1.33
CA LYS A 299 -2.34 26.22 2.79
C LYS A 299 -2.14 27.68 3.18
N LYS A 300 -1.71 28.55 2.26
CA LYS A 300 -1.16 29.89 2.62
C LYS A 300 -2.22 30.97 2.84
N CYS A 301 -3.42 30.76 2.32
CA CYS A 301 -4.68 31.49 2.47
C CYS A 301 -5.68 30.52 1.82
N TYR A 302 -6.96 30.46 2.21
CA TYR A 302 -7.98 29.60 1.56
C TYR A 302 -8.28 30.01 0.10
N LYS A 303 -7.23 30.13 -0.71
CA LYS A 303 -7.18 30.57 -2.09
C LYS A 303 -7.09 29.32 -2.94
N THR A 304 -8.03 29.23 -3.85
CA THR A 304 -8.03 28.22 -4.90
C THR A 304 -8.02 28.96 -6.23
N ILE A 305 -7.33 28.40 -7.22
CA ILE A 305 -7.37 28.91 -8.58
C ILE A 305 -8.70 28.47 -9.19
N ALA A 306 -9.41 29.42 -9.77
CA ALA A 306 -10.61 29.15 -10.55
C ALA A 306 -10.48 29.74 -11.94
N ILE A 307 -11.31 29.22 -12.84
CA ILE A 307 -11.55 29.74 -14.17
C ILE A 307 -13.02 30.14 -14.23
N ASN A 308 -13.31 31.38 -14.57
CA ASN A 308 -14.68 31.85 -14.70
C ASN A 308 -15.29 31.47 -16.06
N SER A 309 -16.57 31.76 -16.27
CA SER A 309 -17.28 31.44 -17.51
C SER A 309 -16.71 32.11 -18.77
N GLY A 310 -15.95 33.21 -18.61
CA GLY A 310 -15.24 33.89 -19.67
C GLY A 310 -13.80 33.40 -19.91
N GLY A 311 -13.38 32.29 -19.27
CA GLY A 311 -12.03 31.74 -19.40
C GLY A 311 -10.94 32.48 -18.63
N LYS A 312 -11.30 33.49 -17.82
CA LYS A 312 -10.34 34.25 -17.01
C LYS A 312 -9.92 33.41 -15.80
N LYS A 313 -8.60 33.23 -15.62
CA LYS A 313 -7.99 32.57 -14.46
C LYS A 313 -7.73 33.58 -13.34
N GLY A 314 -7.93 33.18 -12.10
CA GLY A 314 -7.53 33.96 -10.94
C GLY A 314 -7.86 33.26 -9.62
N PHE A 315 -7.52 33.91 -8.51
CA PHE A 315 -7.79 33.39 -7.18
C PHE A 315 -9.18 33.79 -6.70
N PHE A 316 -9.82 32.89 -5.96
CA PHE A 316 -10.94 33.23 -5.09
C PHE A 316 -10.66 32.72 -3.68
N SER A 317 -11.18 33.40 -2.67
CA SER A 317 -11.06 32.96 -1.28
C SER A 317 -12.35 32.30 -0.84
N LEU A 318 -12.24 31.08 -0.32
CA LEU A 318 -13.27 30.50 0.53
C LEU A 318 -13.19 31.22 1.87
N ALA A 319 -14.04 32.22 2.07
CA ALA A 319 -14.17 32.86 3.38
C ALA A 319 -14.54 31.78 4.42
N ARG A 320 -13.84 31.77 5.56
CA ARG A 320 -14.23 31.00 6.75
C ARG A 320 -15.64 31.45 7.15
N GLY A 321 -16.65 30.69 6.75
CA GLY A 321 -18.03 31.01 7.05
C GLY A 321 -19.09 30.35 6.17
N VAL A 322 -18.75 29.74 5.02
CA VAL A 322 -19.80 29.18 4.13
C VAL A 322 -19.48 27.81 3.50
N LEU A 323 -18.85 26.94 4.30
CA LEU A 323 -19.06 25.50 4.16
C LEU A 323 -19.34 24.99 5.57
N THR A 324 -20.60 25.04 5.99
CA THR A 324 -21.08 24.33 7.19
C THR A 324 -21.21 22.85 6.86
N PRO A 325 -20.57 21.98 7.65
CA PRO A 325 -21.23 20.86 8.28
C PRO A 325 -21.53 21.22 9.75
N LEU A 326 -22.55 20.56 10.30
CA LEU A 326 -23.13 20.73 11.64
C LEU A 326 -22.14 20.96 12.82
N LEU A 327 -22.63 21.69 13.83
CA LEU A 327 -22.04 22.01 15.13
C LEU A 327 -21.00 21.03 15.71
N PHE A 328 -19.87 21.57 16.17
CA PHE A 328 -19.22 21.16 17.42
C PHE A 328 -18.98 22.41 18.27
N THR A 329 -19.62 22.48 19.43
CA THR A 329 -19.17 23.33 20.55
C THR A 329 -18.09 22.57 21.31
N GLY A 330 -16.88 23.10 21.39
CA GLY A 330 -15.80 22.54 22.20
C GLY A 330 -14.76 23.61 22.51
N VAL A 331 -14.64 23.94 23.79
CA VAL A 331 -13.74 24.96 24.34
C VAL A 331 -12.26 24.60 24.08
N SER A 332 -11.49 25.63 23.74
CA SER A 332 -10.04 25.73 23.64
C SER A 332 -9.25 24.83 24.59
N ASN A 333 -8.30 24.05 24.05
CA ASN A 333 -6.87 24.17 24.38
C ASN A 333 -5.98 23.34 23.44
N GLY A 334 -5.02 24.02 22.80
CA GLY A 334 -3.71 23.46 22.43
C GLY A 334 -3.61 22.42 21.31
N ASN A 335 -3.08 22.88 20.17
CA ASN A 335 -2.37 22.15 19.11
C ASN A 335 -3.19 21.39 18.04
N ASP A 336 -2.86 21.74 16.80
CA ASP A 336 -3.52 21.39 15.54
C ASP A 336 -3.50 19.90 15.16
N LYS A 337 -4.65 19.43 14.62
CA LYS A 337 -4.79 18.62 13.37
C LYS A 337 -6.25 18.18 13.19
N PHE A 338 -6.85 18.43 12.02
CA PHE A 338 -8.09 17.75 11.58
C PHE A 338 -8.04 17.37 10.09
N LEU A 339 -8.36 16.10 9.83
CA LEU A 339 -8.64 15.51 8.51
C LEU A 339 -10.13 15.66 8.19
N LEU A 340 -10.48 15.88 6.91
CA LEU A 340 -11.85 15.87 6.43
C LEU A 340 -12.10 14.62 5.56
N LEU A 341 -12.97 13.74 6.07
CA LEU A 341 -13.61 12.64 5.34
C LEU A 341 -14.97 13.11 4.82
N SER A 342 -15.28 12.82 3.56
CA SER A 342 -16.57 13.09 2.92
C SER A 342 -17.56 11.94 3.16
N ASN A 343 -18.79 12.23 3.61
CA ASN A 343 -20.05 11.86 2.93
C ASN A 343 -21.32 12.16 3.76
N VAL A 344 -22.28 12.80 3.07
CA VAL A 344 -23.76 12.77 3.12
C VAL A 344 -24.49 12.70 4.47
N TYR A 345 -25.29 13.74 4.80
CA TYR A 345 -26.67 13.65 5.37
C TYR A 345 -27.39 15.03 5.27
N THR A 346 -28.71 15.00 5.08
CA THR A 346 -29.61 16.16 4.83
C THR A 346 -30.29 16.65 6.12
N ILE A 347 -30.24 17.96 6.44
CA ILE A 347 -31.22 18.69 7.30
C ILE A 347 -31.28 20.18 6.91
N ASP A 348 -32.50 20.73 6.82
CA ASP A 348 -32.87 22.13 6.56
C ASP A 348 -32.43 23.11 7.68
N THR A 349 -31.66 24.17 7.35
CA THR A 349 -32.02 25.62 7.44
C THR A 349 -30.79 26.57 7.39
N VAL A 350 -30.81 27.48 6.40
CA VAL A 350 -30.34 28.88 6.31
C VAL A 350 -28.92 29.23 6.81
N TYR A 351 -27.93 29.06 5.92
CA TYR A 351 -27.02 30.09 5.38
C TYR A 351 -26.16 29.42 4.27
N ASP A 352 -26.74 29.24 3.07
CA ASP A 352 -26.12 28.52 1.95
C ASP A 352 -25.48 29.46 0.92
N ASN A 353 -24.15 29.60 0.89
CA ASN A 353 -23.46 30.38 -0.17
C ASN A 353 -22.52 29.58 -1.09
N LEU A 354 -22.50 28.25 -1.06
CA LEU A 354 -21.88 27.46 -2.12
C LEU A 354 -22.62 26.13 -2.30
N VAL A 355 -22.95 25.78 -3.54
CA VAL A 355 -23.43 24.45 -3.90
C VAL A 355 -22.41 23.85 -4.87
N LEU A 356 -21.79 22.74 -4.46
CA LEU A 356 -20.99 21.90 -5.34
C LEU A 356 -21.95 21.06 -6.21
N PHE A 357 -21.65 20.98 -7.49
CA PHE A 357 -22.32 20.11 -8.45
C PHE A 357 -21.33 19.13 -9.08
#